data_AF-A0A956DFF7-F1
#
_entry.id   AF-A0A956DFF7-F1
#
_cell.length_a   1.000
_cell.length_b   1.000
_cell.length_c   1.000
_cell.angle_alpha   90.00
_cell.angle_beta   90.00
_cell.angle_gamma   90.00
#
_symmetry.space_group_name_H-M   'P 1'
#
loop_
_entity.id
_entity.type
_entity.pdbx_description
1 polymer ?
#
loop_
_entity_poly.entity_id
_entity_poly.type
_entity_poly.pdbx_seq_one_letter_code
_entity_poly.pdbx_strand_id
1 'polypeptide(L)'
;MTTLELHLDVVGSPTLRRPLDKRVLTLGSDARADLRSPALPKQWAMVKRRDDERIEVRFLESGDVVVLTLGERVARDGAALALRSPQAVDDTTDDTTPRLPV
;
A
#
# COMPACT_ATOMS: atom_id res chain seq x y z
N MET A 1 -10.79 -5.63 -16.67
CA MET A 1 -10.51 -4.58 -15.66
C MET A 1 -9.84 -5.26 -14.49
N THR A 2 -8.56 -4.98 -14.25
CA THR A 2 -7.82 -5.52 -13.11
C THR A 2 -8.36 -4.88 -11.83
N THR A 3 -8.80 -5.70 -10.88
CA THR A 3 -9.09 -5.20 -9.53
C THR A 3 -7.77 -4.83 -8.88
N LEU A 4 -7.63 -3.59 -8.43
CA LEU A 4 -6.44 -3.11 -7.73
C LEU A 4 -6.75 -3.01 -6.25
N GLU A 5 -5.77 -3.35 -5.42
CA GLU A 5 -5.81 -3.28 -3.97
C GLU A 5 -4.67 -2.45 -3.44
N LEU A 6 -4.99 -1.62 -2.44
CA LEU A 6 -4.04 -0.86 -1.66
C LEU A 6 -3.70 -1.66 -0.40
N HIS A 7 -2.43 -1.95 -0.20
CA HIS A 7 -1.93 -2.61 1.01
C HIS A 7 -1.18 -1.59 1.84
N LEU A 8 -1.57 -1.45 3.11
CA LEU A 8 -0.89 -0.63 4.11
C LEU A 8 -0.28 -1.53 5.17
N ASP A 9 1.04 -1.56 5.21
CA ASP A 9 1.82 -2.23 6.24
C ASP A 9 2.28 -1.19 7.26
N VAL A 10 1.88 -1.32 8.52
CA VAL A 10 2.36 -0.45 9.60
C VAL A 10 3.11 -1.31 10.60
N VAL A 11 4.30 -0.87 11.01
CA VAL A 11 5.12 -1.61 11.97
C VAL A 11 4.31 -1.94 13.22
N GLY A 12 4.29 -3.22 13.59
CA GLY A 12 3.56 -3.71 14.76
C GLY A 12 2.03 -3.84 14.56
N SER A 13 1.53 -3.68 13.34
CA SER A 13 0.11 -3.86 13.01
C SER A 13 -0.07 -4.87 11.86
N PRO A 14 -1.21 -5.58 11.79
CA PRO A 14 -1.53 -6.41 10.63
C PRO A 14 -1.70 -5.53 9.38
N THR A 15 -1.32 -6.06 8.22
CA THR A 15 -1.50 -5.40 6.92
C THR A 15 -2.97 -5.10 6.68
N LEU A 16 -3.28 -3.83 6.41
CA LEU A 16 -4.62 -3.40 6.02
C LEU A 16 -4.74 -3.43 4.51
N ARG A 17 -5.80 -4.06 4.00
CA ARG A 17 -6.06 -4.20 2.56
C ARG A 17 -7.34 -3.47 2.20
N ARG A 18 -7.32 -2.76 1.07
CA ARG A 18 -8.48 -2.01 0.59
C ARG A 18 -8.57 -2.03 -0.93
N PRO A 19 -9.71 -2.45 -1.52
CA PRO A 19 -9.92 -2.34 -2.94
C PRO A 19 -9.93 -0.86 -3.38
N LEU A 20 -9.42 -0.58 -4.57
CA LEU A 20 -9.48 0.74 -5.19
C LEU A 20 -10.84 0.98 -5.86
N ASP A 21 -11.89 0.93 -5.04
CA ASP A 21 -13.29 1.12 -5.44
C ASP A 21 -13.67 2.59 -5.64
N LYS A 22 -12.91 3.53 -5.07
CA LYS A 22 -13.10 4.98 -5.19
C LYS A 22 -11.95 5.65 -5.95
N ARG A 23 -12.22 6.84 -6.50
CA ARG A 23 -11.20 7.66 -7.17
C ARG A 23 -10.22 8.31 -6.21
N VAL A 24 -10.65 8.62 -4.99
CA VAL A 24 -9.83 9.19 -3.93
C VAL A 24 -10.06 8.39 -2.65
N LEU A 25 -8.98 8.05 -1.97
CA LEU A 25 -8.96 7.38 -0.67
C LEU A 25 -8.10 8.19 0.30
N THR A 26 -8.47 8.19 1.56
CA THR A 26 -7.75 8.88 2.64
C THR A 26 -7.20 7.89 3.65
N LEU A 27 -5.99 8.15 4.16
CA LEU A 27 -5.27 7.28 5.08
C LEU A 27 -4.82 8.06 6.31
N GLY A 28 -5.01 7.47 7.48
CA GLY A 28 -4.58 8.05 8.75
C GLY A 28 -5.31 7.46 9.96
N SER A 29 -5.17 8.07 11.12
CA SER A 29 -5.90 7.66 12.33
C SER A 29 -7.28 8.30 12.49
N ASP A 30 -7.62 9.30 11.66
CA ASP A 30 -8.94 9.95 11.67
C ASP A 30 -10.08 8.95 11.46
N ALA A 31 -11.19 9.15 12.18
CA ALA A 31 -12.35 8.27 12.10
C ALA A 31 -13.04 8.28 10.72
N ARG A 32 -12.78 9.30 9.90
CA ARG A 32 -13.31 9.46 8.54
C ARG A 32 -12.36 8.94 7.47
N ALA A 33 -11.16 8.48 7.82
CA ALA A 33 -10.22 7.92 6.87
C ALA A 33 -10.79 6.64 6.23
N ASP A 34 -10.64 6.49 4.91
CA ASP A 34 -11.04 5.27 4.21
C ASP A 34 -10.21 4.06 4.65
N LEU A 35 -8.93 4.29 4.94
CA LEU A 35 -8.03 3.31 5.54
C LEU A 35 -7.51 3.85 6.87
N ARG A 36 -8.02 3.28 7.96
CA ARG A 36 -7.72 3.75 9.31
C ARG A 36 -6.66 2.89 9.98
N SER A 37 -5.59 3.54 10.46
CA SER A 37 -4.61 2.91 11.34
C SER A 37 -4.33 3.83 12.54
N PRO A 38 -4.46 3.35 13.79
CA PRO A 38 -4.18 4.15 14.98
C PRO A 38 -2.69 4.51 15.14
N ALA A 39 -1.81 3.78 14.46
CA ALA A 39 -0.36 4.01 14.50
C ALA A 39 0.10 5.09 13.50
N LEU A 40 -0.81 5.65 12.69
CA LEU A 40 -0.51 6.73 11.74
C LEU A 40 -0.94 8.11 12.26
N PRO A 41 -0.35 9.19 11.72
CA PRO A 41 -0.87 10.55 11.89
C PRO A 41 -2.35 10.64 11.51
N LYS A 42 -3.06 11.64 12.08
CA LYS A 42 -4.50 11.84 11.86
C LYS A 42 -4.85 11.90 10.37
N GLN A 43 -4.06 12.65 9.61
CA GLN A 43 -4.13 12.77 8.17
C GLN A 43 -2.75 12.46 7.60
N TRP A 44 -2.49 11.22 7.24
CA TRP A 44 -1.16 10.77 6.81
C TRP A 44 -0.98 10.92 5.30
N ALA A 45 -1.88 10.32 4.52
CA ALA A 45 -1.78 10.34 3.07
C ALA A 45 -3.16 10.39 2.39
N MET A 46 -3.17 10.89 1.16
CA MET A 46 -4.30 10.82 0.25
C MET A 46 -3.87 10.10 -1.03
N VAL A 47 -4.67 9.12 -1.44
CA VAL A 47 -4.42 8.32 -2.64
C VAL A 47 -5.45 8.69 -3.70
N LYS A 48 -4.98 9.04 -4.88
CA LYS A 48 -5.81 9.32 -6.04
C LYS A 48 -5.56 8.28 -7.13
N ARG A 49 -6.60 7.55 -7.49
CA ARG A 49 -6.58 6.62 -8.63
C ARG A 49 -6.47 7.39 -9.94
N ARG A 50 -5.57 6.95 -10.81
CA ARG A 50 -5.43 7.38 -12.19
C ARG A 50 -6.08 6.36 -13.12
N ASP A 51 -6.42 6.79 -14.32
CA ASP A 51 -7.13 5.97 -15.31
C ASP A 51 -6.24 4.84 -15.89
N ASP A 52 -4.93 4.93 -15.70
CA ASP A 52 -3.88 4.07 -16.28
C ASP A 52 -3.33 3.02 -15.28
N GLU A 53 -4.17 2.51 -14.37
CA GLU A 53 -3.78 1.54 -13.31
C GLU A 53 -2.70 2.04 -12.34
N ARG A 54 -2.45 3.36 -12.31
CA ARG A 54 -1.54 4.02 -11.38
C ARG A 54 -2.30 4.68 -10.25
N ILE A 55 -1.61 4.91 -9.14
CA ILE A 55 -2.10 5.76 -8.07
C ILE A 55 -1.11 6.88 -7.79
N GLU A 56 -1.63 8.03 -7.44
CA GLU A 56 -0.86 9.14 -6.89
C GLU A 56 -1.07 9.17 -5.38
N VAL A 57 0.02 9.08 -4.63
CA VAL A 57 0.06 9.13 -3.17
C VAL A 57 0.60 10.49 -2.77
N ARG A 58 -0.22 11.29 -2.11
CA ARG A 58 0.18 12.57 -1.52
C ARG A 58 0.34 12.41 -0.02
N PHE A 59 1.56 12.58 0.48
CA PHE A 59 1.83 12.64 1.92
C PHE A 59 1.47 14.02 2.43
N LEU A 60 0.57 14.09 3.40
CA LEU A 60 -0.05 15.36 3.80
C LEU A 60 0.84 16.20 4.70
N GLU A 61 1.73 15.56 5.47
CA GLU A 61 2.66 16.25 6.35
C GLU A 61 3.82 16.90 5.58
N SER A 62 4.48 16.14 4.68
CA SER A 62 5.60 16.67 3.89
C SER A 62 5.17 17.39 2.61
N GLY A 63 3.95 17.13 2.12
CA GLY A 63 3.48 17.60 0.83
C GLY A 63 4.02 16.80 -0.37
N ASP A 64 4.86 15.78 -0.14
CA ASP A 64 5.44 14.94 -1.18
C ASP A 64 4.36 14.21 -1.97
N VAL A 65 4.62 14.03 -3.27
CA VAL A 65 3.76 13.27 -4.18
C VAL A 65 4.58 12.18 -4.85
N VAL A 66 4.10 10.94 -4.74
CA VAL A 66 4.71 9.76 -5.36
C VAL A 66 3.66 9.09 -6.22
N VAL A 67 4.05 8.66 -7.42
CA VAL A 67 3.19 7.82 -8.27
C VAL A 67 3.62 6.38 -8.12
N LEU A 68 2.69 5.49 -7.83
CA LEU A 68 2.91 4.06 -7.75
C LEU A 68 2.23 3.35 -8.92
N THR A 69 2.95 2.42 -9.52
CA THR A 69 2.44 1.43 -10.47
C THR A 69 2.18 0.09 -9.77
N LEU A 70 1.51 -0.83 -10.45
CA LEU A 70 1.20 -2.15 -9.91
C LEU A 70 2.49 -2.88 -9.51
N GLY A 71 2.56 -3.33 -8.26
CA GLY A 71 3.70 -4.02 -7.68
C GLY A 71 4.67 -3.10 -6.93
N GLU A 72 4.55 -1.77 -7.09
CA GLU A 72 5.39 -0.81 -6.38
C GLU A 72 4.92 -0.55 -4.94
N ARG A 73 5.89 -0.08 -4.16
CA ARG A 73 5.74 0.22 -2.74
C ARG A 73 6.51 1.50 -2.39
N VAL A 74 5.93 2.31 -1.52
CA VAL A 74 6.60 3.46 -0.88
C VAL A 74 6.53 3.30 0.63
N ALA A 75 7.62 3.57 1.34
CA ALA A 75 7.68 3.53 2.80
C ALA A 75 7.92 4.95 3.36
N ARG A 76 7.14 5.33 4.36
CA ARG A 76 7.21 6.60 5.09
C ARG A 76 6.71 6.42 6.53
N ASP A 77 7.39 7.04 7.48
CA ASP A 77 6.95 7.16 8.89
C ASP A 77 6.62 5.81 9.56
N GLY A 78 7.42 4.77 9.29
CA GLY A 78 7.18 3.44 9.84
C GLY A 78 5.97 2.71 9.25
N ALA A 79 5.42 3.22 8.15
CA ALA A 79 4.39 2.58 7.36
C ALA A 79 4.83 2.44 5.90
N ALA A 80 4.24 1.50 5.19
CA ALA A 80 4.43 1.35 3.77
C ALA A 80 3.14 1.10 3.03
N LEU A 81 3.05 1.71 1.86
CA LEU A 81 1.91 1.63 0.98
C LEU A 81 2.33 0.92 -0.30
N ALA A 82 1.62 -0.14 -0.66
CA ALA A 82 1.84 -0.88 -1.89
C ALA A 82 0.57 -0.97 -2.73
N LEU A 83 0.74 -0.92 -4.05
CA LEU A 83 -0.32 -1.19 -5.01
C LEU A 83 -0.20 -2.63 -5.49
N ARG A 84 -1.22 -3.45 -5.26
CA ARG A 84 -1.25 -4.87 -5.61
C ARG A 84 -2.51 -5.21 -6.41
N SER A 85 -2.52 -6.39 -7.01
CA SER A 85 -3.72 -7.03 -7.53
C SER A 85 -4.06 -8.23 -6.64
N PRO A 86 -5.34 -8.57 -6.45
CA PRO A 86 -5.75 -9.68 -5.57
C PRO A 86 -5.25 -11.05 -6.05
N GLN A 87 -4.89 -11.17 -7.34
CA GLN A 87 -4.29 -12.37 -7.92
C GLN A 87 -2.76 -12.40 -7.86
N ALA A 88 -2.10 -11.33 -7.42
CA ALA A 88 -0.68 -11.37 -7.12
C ALA A 88 -0.50 -12.17 -5.83
N VAL A 89 -0.52 -13.50 -5.95
CA VAL A 89 0.04 -14.40 -4.95
C VAL A 89 1.49 -13.99 -4.75
N ASP A 90 1.84 -13.65 -3.51
CA ASP A 90 3.24 -13.53 -3.07
C ASP A 90 3.94 -14.86 -3.39
N ASP A 91 4.57 -14.94 -4.55
CA ASP A 91 5.61 -15.92 -4.83
C ASP A 91 6.86 -15.44 -4.10
N THR A 92 6.87 -15.64 -2.79
CA THR A 92 8.09 -15.63 -1.99
C THR A 92 8.02 -16.85 -1.09
N THR A 93 8.18 -18.01 -1.71
CA THR A 93 8.80 -19.15 -1.05
C THR A 93 10.21 -19.23 -1.62
N ASP A 94 11.14 -18.50 -1.02
CA ASP A 94 12.57 -18.79 -1.16
C ASP A 94 12.81 -20.14 -0.48
N ASP A 95 12.65 -21.23 -1.23
CA ASP A 95 13.24 -22.53 -0.91
C ASP A 95 14.45 -22.73 -1.81
N THR A 96 15.50 -21.93 -1.57
CA THR A 96 16.84 -22.31 -2.02
C THR A 96 17.44 -23.21 -0.94
N THR A 97 17.05 -24.48 -0.95
CA THR A 97 17.82 -25.51 -0.24
C THR A 97 19.04 -25.85 -1.11
N PRO A 98 20.30 -25.52 -0.74
CA PRO A 98 21.45 -25.91 -1.54
C PRO A 98 21.64 -27.43 -1.49
N ARG A 99 21.60 -28.08 -2.66
CA ARG A 99 22.04 -29.47 -2.79
C ARG A 99 23.54 -29.55 -2.50
N LEU A 100 23.92 -30.21 -1.40
CA LEU A 100 25.28 -30.71 -1.23
C LEU A 100 25.51 -31.93 -2.14
N PRO A 101 26.58 -31.97 -2.95
CA PRO A 101 27.00 -33.21 -3.61
C PRO A 101 27.72 -34.12 -2.60
N VAL A 102 27.37 -35.41 -2.63
CA VAL A 102 28.15 -36.53 -2.08
C VAL A 102 28.91 -37.19 -3.22
#